data_AF-A0A6C0J6P9-F1
#
_entry.id   AF-A0A6C0J6P9-F1
#
_cell.length_a   1.000
_cell.length_b   1.000
_cell.length_c   1.000
_cell.angle_alpha   90.00
_cell.angle_beta   90.00
_cell.angle_gamma   90.00
#
_symmetry.space_group_name_H-M   'P 1'
#
loop_
_entity.id
_entity.type
_entity.pdbx_description
1 polymer ?
#
loop_
_entity_poly.entity_id
_entity_poly.type
_entity_poly.pdbx_seq_one_letter_code
_entity_poly.pdbx_strand_id
1 'polypeptide(L)'
;MEKILAIVTGPERNGTTYLSKLLCSIPDIYCGFETGLLLDNDFKKCEPFNKWIHHGNEHWGCPNYIDFYDKKLTFDDKYKLLFNNKGSHNELNIHQKLITKSKFIIDKTPEYIRNLQFVRKNSKEVPILISIKYLKDYYISMCVKRNTDINKFEELYLKNIETLEWIKKEKPKHIYLFLYNDIIKQSFGNKLKNILSSKIDLTNVNISYENFKKKILIKNYTYSDWTETPKYNINVPIDNEIIKKYDTLIDELNYVFPE
;
A
#
# COMPACT_ATOMS: atom_id res chain seq x y z
N MET A 1 -11.25 -13.89 -1.54
CA MET A 1 -10.71 -12.54 -1.25
C MET A 1 -11.74 -11.55 -0.67
N GLU A 2 -12.95 -12.00 -0.29
CA GLU A 2 -14.06 -11.11 0.10
C GLU A 2 -13.76 -10.17 1.27
N LYS A 3 -12.91 -10.59 2.21
CA LYS A 3 -12.56 -9.80 3.40
C LYS A 3 -11.56 -8.67 3.13
N ILE A 4 -11.02 -8.57 1.92
CA ILE A 4 -10.11 -7.49 1.53
C ILE A 4 -10.91 -6.36 0.89
N LEU A 5 -10.85 -5.17 1.51
CA LEU A 5 -11.44 -3.96 0.95
C LEU A 5 -10.61 -3.46 -0.22
N ALA A 6 -9.30 -3.33 -0.03
CA ALA A 6 -8.35 -2.90 -1.05
C ALA A 6 -6.94 -3.41 -0.75
N ILE A 7 -6.12 -3.51 -1.79
CA ILE A 7 -4.67 -3.65 -1.70
C ILE A 7 -4.06 -2.28 -1.99
N VAL A 8 -3.13 -1.82 -1.16
CA VAL A 8 -2.37 -0.60 -1.37
C VAL A 8 -0.92 -0.96 -1.65
N THR A 9 -0.39 -0.48 -2.78
CA THR A 9 1.00 -0.73 -3.15
C THR A 9 1.58 0.47 -3.89
N GLY A 10 2.81 0.33 -4.36
CA GLY A 10 3.61 1.38 -4.96
C GLY A 10 5.01 1.37 -4.37
N PRO A 11 5.98 2.01 -5.03
CA PRO A 11 7.36 1.96 -4.57
C PRO A 11 7.48 2.53 -3.15
N GLU A 12 8.46 2.08 -2.37
CA GLU A 12 8.65 2.59 -1.01
C GLU A 12 8.79 4.11 -1.05
N ARG A 13 8.35 4.80 0.01
CA ARG A 13 8.42 6.28 0.10
C ARG A 13 7.58 7.04 -0.95
N ASN A 14 6.69 6.37 -1.68
CA ASN A 14 5.78 7.00 -2.64
C ASN A 14 4.40 7.34 -2.05
N GLY A 15 4.23 7.24 -0.72
CA GLY A 15 2.99 7.65 -0.05
C GLY A 15 1.98 6.53 0.22
N THR A 16 2.35 5.27 0.00
CA THR A 16 1.49 4.10 0.30
C THR A 16 0.97 4.08 1.74
N THR A 17 1.80 4.46 2.71
CA THR A 17 1.38 4.60 4.12
C THR A 17 0.35 5.72 4.33
N TYR A 18 0.48 6.85 3.63
CA TYR A 18 -0.51 7.93 3.73
C TYR A 18 -1.84 7.48 3.12
N LEU A 19 -1.79 6.85 1.94
CA LEU A 19 -2.96 6.28 1.28
C LEU A 19 -3.67 5.22 2.14
N SER A 20 -2.93 4.30 2.77
CA SER A 20 -3.55 3.32 3.67
C SER A 20 -4.16 3.97 4.92
N LYS A 21 -3.54 5.03 5.44
CA LYS A 21 -4.10 5.81 6.55
C LYS A 21 -5.38 6.56 6.15
N LEU A 22 -5.48 7.08 4.93
CA LEU A 22 -6.73 7.62 4.40
C LEU A 22 -7.83 6.55 4.40
N LEU A 23 -7.55 5.36 3.89
CA LEU A 23 -8.53 4.25 3.95
C LEU A 23 -8.88 3.88 5.40
N CYS A 24 -7.91 3.86 6.31
CA CYS A 24 -8.14 3.66 7.74
C CYS A 24 -8.91 4.80 8.42
N SER A 25 -9.24 5.90 7.73
CA SER A 25 -10.16 6.91 8.27
C SER A 25 -11.64 6.49 8.18
N ILE A 26 -11.97 5.52 7.33
CA ILE A 26 -13.33 4.96 7.18
C ILE A 26 -13.75 4.29 8.51
N PRO A 27 -14.95 4.55 9.06
CA PRO A 27 -15.42 3.91 10.30
C PRO A 27 -15.26 2.38 10.29
N ASP A 28 -14.89 1.80 11.43
CA ASP A 28 -14.64 0.35 11.59
C ASP A 28 -13.58 -0.26 10.68
N ILE A 29 -12.76 0.55 10.01
CA ILE A 29 -11.62 0.09 9.22
C ILE A 29 -10.30 0.49 9.88
N TYR A 30 -9.39 -0.47 9.99
CA TYR A 30 -8.01 -0.27 10.38
C TYR A 30 -7.14 -1.40 9.80
N CYS A 31 -5.84 -1.16 9.60
CA CYS A 31 -4.94 -2.16 9.02
C CYS A 31 -3.67 -2.35 9.86
N GLY A 32 -3.11 -3.55 9.78
CA GLY A 32 -1.77 -3.82 10.26
C GLY A 32 -0.70 -3.37 9.26
N PHE A 33 0.54 -3.30 9.73
CA PHE A 33 1.72 -3.06 8.93
C PHE A 33 2.03 -4.31 8.08
N GLU A 34 1.92 -4.14 6.75
CA GLU A 34 2.43 -5.01 5.66
C GLU A 34 2.27 -6.53 5.86
N THR A 35 1.41 -7.19 5.08
CA THR A 35 1.22 -8.64 5.22
C THR A 35 2.27 -9.45 4.45
N GLY A 36 2.63 -9.00 3.23
CA GLY A 36 3.49 -9.75 2.31
C GLY A 36 2.89 -11.06 1.77
N LEU A 37 1.63 -11.39 2.10
CA LEU A 37 1.01 -12.68 1.75
C LEU A 37 0.97 -12.96 0.24
N LEU A 38 0.84 -11.93 -0.60
CA LEU A 38 0.81 -12.04 -2.07
C LEU A 38 2.18 -11.91 -2.75
N LEU A 39 3.31 -12.00 -2.03
CA LEU A 39 4.64 -11.94 -2.66
C LEU A 39 5.03 -13.26 -3.35
N ASP A 40 4.70 -14.38 -2.72
CA ASP A 40 5.02 -15.73 -3.21
C ASP A 40 3.95 -16.74 -2.70
N ASN A 41 3.80 -17.86 -3.39
CA ASN A 41 2.99 -18.98 -2.90
C ASN A 41 3.59 -19.57 -1.61
N ASP A 42 4.93 -19.63 -1.54
CA ASP A 42 5.68 -20.08 -0.38
C ASP A 42 5.97 -18.90 0.56
N PHE A 43 4.99 -18.60 1.42
CA PHE A 43 5.09 -17.46 2.34
C PHE A 43 6.30 -17.54 3.28
N LYS A 44 6.85 -18.74 3.51
CA LYS A 44 8.07 -18.93 4.29
C LYS A 44 9.27 -18.17 3.71
N LYS A 45 9.29 -17.93 2.40
CA LYS A 45 10.35 -17.19 1.69
C LYS A 45 10.16 -15.66 1.74
N CYS A 46 8.98 -15.20 2.15
CA CYS A 46 8.61 -13.79 2.14
C CYS A 46 9.15 -13.08 3.39
N GLU A 47 10.47 -13.08 3.58
CA GLU A 47 11.13 -12.34 4.66
C GLU A 47 11.14 -10.83 4.33
N PRO A 48 10.93 -9.94 5.31
CA PRO A 48 10.66 -10.21 6.73
C PRO A 48 9.16 -10.37 7.07
N PHE A 49 8.27 -10.32 6.07
CA PHE A 49 6.82 -10.30 6.23
C PHE A 49 6.27 -11.52 6.97
N ASN A 50 6.84 -12.70 6.70
CA ASN A 50 6.52 -13.94 7.37
C ASN A 50 6.67 -13.89 8.90
N LYS A 51 7.59 -13.08 9.41
CA LYS A 51 7.77 -12.83 10.85
C LYS A 51 6.89 -11.69 11.31
N TRP A 52 6.86 -10.60 10.55
CA TRP A 52 6.15 -9.37 10.89
C TRP A 52 4.66 -9.56 11.06
N ILE A 53 4.02 -10.47 10.33
CA ILE A 53 2.58 -10.77 10.47
C ILE A 53 2.19 -11.21 11.89
N HIS A 54 3.16 -11.78 12.65
CA HIS A 54 2.96 -12.23 14.02
C HIS A 54 3.30 -11.18 15.08
N HIS A 55 3.98 -10.10 14.70
CA HIS A 55 4.33 -9.03 15.63
C HIS A 55 3.09 -8.23 16.05
N GLY A 56 3.08 -7.70 17.28
CA GLY A 56 2.03 -6.78 17.75
C GLY A 56 2.26 -5.32 17.34
N ASN A 57 1.77 -4.38 18.16
CA ASN A 57 1.84 -2.94 17.90
C ASN A 57 1.09 -2.52 16.64
N GLU A 58 1.78 -1.96 15.65
CA GLU A 58 1.17 -1.55 14.38
C GLU A 58 1.05 -2.71 13.38
N HIS A 59 1.64 -3.88 13.66
CA HIS A 59 1.60 -5.06 12.80
C HIS A 59 0.31 -5.88 12.98
N TRP A 60 0.14 -6.93 12.20
CA TRP A 60 -1.09 -7.73 12.17
C TRP A 60 -1.37 -8.52 13.43
N GLY A 61 -0.38 -8.82 14.26
CA GLY A 61 -0.57 -9.45 15.57
C GLY A 61 -1.26 -10.81 15.52
N CYS A 62 -0.96 -11.62 14.50
CA CYS A 62 -1.48 -12.98 14.46
C CYS A 62 -0.70 -13.87 15.46
N PRO A 63 -1.37 -14.76 16.21
CA PRO A 63 -0.66 -15.71 17.07
C PRO A 63 0.32 -16.59 16.29
N ASN A 64 1.44 -16.96 16.92
CA ASN A 64 2.50 -17.77 16.29
C ASN A 64 2.05 -19.18 15.89
N TYR A 65 0.95 -19.68 16.46
CA TYR A 65 0.40 -21.00 16.11
C TYR A 65 -0.41 -21.00 14.81
N ILE A 66 -0.71 -19.82 14.24
CA ILE A 66 -1.38 -19.72 12.94
C ILE A 66 -0.36 -20.00 11.85
N ASP A 67 -0.55 -21.11 11.14
CA ASP A 67 0.35 -21.52 10.07
C ASP A 67 -0.03 -20.90 8.73
N PHE A 68 0.71 -19.87 8.31
CA PHE A 68 0.61 -19.29 6.97
C PHE A 68 1.52 -19.98 5.94
N TYR A 69 2.34 -20.94 6.36
CA TYR A 69 3.34 -21.63 5.55
C TYR A 69 2.81 -22.89 4.86
N ASP A 70 1.65 -23.40 5.29
CA ASP A 70 1.03 -24.55 4.64
C ASP A 70 0.76 -24.24 3.16
N LYS A 71 1.46 -24.98 2.29
CA LYS A 71 1.41 -24.85 0.84
C LYS A 71 0.07 -25.28 0.23
N LYS A 72 -0.76 -25.99 0.99
CA LYS A 72 -2.13 -26.35 0.59
C LYS A 72 -3.10 -25.18 0.72
N LEU A 73 -2.77 -24.17 1.54
CA LEU A 73 -3.62 -23.00 1.71
C LEU A 73 -3.60 -22.14 0.46
N THR A 74 -4.77 -21.86 -0.08
CA THR A 74 -4.92 -20.82 -1.10
C THR A 74 -4.68 -19.44 -0.48
N PHE A 75 -4.45 -18.41 -1.30
CA PHE A 75 -4.38 -17.05 -0.78
C PHE A 75 -5.67 -16.64 -0.05
N ASP A 76 -6.83 -17.11 -0.54
CA ASP A 76 -8.11 -16.89 0.13
C ASP A 76 -8.14 -17.47 1.55
N ASP A 77 -7.59 -18.67 1.73
CA ASP A 77 -7.51 -19.31 3.05
C ASP A 77 -6.55 -18.54 3.96
N LYS A 78 -5.39 -18.10 3.44
CA LYS A 78 -4.45 -17.26 4.19
C LYS A 78 -5.10 -15.95 4.63
N TYR A 79 -5.84 -15.26 3.77
CA TYR A 79 -6.55 -14.04 4.16
C TYR A 79 -7.72 -14.28 5.12
N LYS A 80 -8.40 -15.43 5.04
CA LYS A 80 -9.40 -15.83 6.05
C LYS A 80 -8.75 -16.06 7.41
N LEU A 81 -7.60 -16.75 7.45
CA LEU A 81 -6.82 -16.93 8.68
C LEU A 81 -6.37 -15.59 9.25
N LEU A 82 -5.82 -14.70 8.43
CA LEU A 82 -5.46 -13.34 8.83
C LEU A 82 -6.68 -12.59 9.38
N PHE A 83 -7.80 -12.60 8.67
CA PHE A 83 -9.00 -11.88 9.09
C PHE A 83 -9.53 -12.34 10.45
N ASN A 84 -9.51 -13.65 10.70
CA ASN A 84 -10.03 -14.25 11.93
C ASN A 84 -9.08 -14.07 13.12
N ASN A 85 -7.79 -13.84 12.88
CA ASN A 85 -6.77 -13.83 13.94
C ASN A 85 -6.02 -12.49 14.08
N LYS A 86 -6.26 -11.52 13.21
CA LYS A 86 -5.63 -10.19 13.27
C LYS A 86 -5.89 -9.51 14.61
N GLY A 87 -4.86 -8.85 15.14
CA GLY A 87 -4.92 -8.06 16.37
C GLY A 87 -4.98 -8.87 17.67
N SER A 88 -4.90 -10.21 17.59
CA SER A 88 -5.02 -11.10 18.76
C SER A 88 -3.75 -11.20 19.60
N HIS A 89 -2.63 -10.65 19.12
CA HIS A 89 -1.38 -10.62 19.86
C HIS A 89 -1.50 -9.65 21.03
N ASN A 90 -1.66 -10.21 22.24
CA ASN A 90 -1.65 -9.53 23.54
C ASN A 90 -2.22 -8.11 23.43
N GLU A 91 -3.56 -7.94 23.50
CA GLU A 91 -4.34 -6.71 23.29
C GLU A 91 -3.90 -5.49 24.16
N LEU A 92 -2.66 -5.03 24.02
CA LEU A 92 -1.98 -4.14 24.94
C LEU A 92 -2.01 -2.68 24.47
N ASN A 93 -2.34 -2.42 23.19
CA ASN A 93 -2.37 -1.07 22.62
C ASN A 93 -3.59 -0.82 21.72
N ILE A 94 -3.82 0.47 21.43
CA ILE A 94 -4.95 0.93 20.62
C ILE A 94 -4.94 0.35 19.20
N HIS A 95 -3.77 0.15 18.59
CA HIS A 95 -3.66 -0.37 17.24
C HIS A 95 -4.15 -1.82 17.15
N GLN A 96 -3.70 -2.72 18.04
CA GLN A 96 -4.17 -4.10 18.05
C GLN A 96 -5.69 -4.19 18.27
N LYS A 97 -6.25 -3.34 19.14
CA LYS A 97 -7.71 -3.26 19.35
C LYS A 97 -8.46 -2.81 18.09
N LEU A 98 -7.95 -1.80 17.39
CA LEU A 98 -8.54 -1.33 16.13
C LEU A 98 -8.41 -2.36 15.00
N ILE A 99 -7.25 -3.02 14.90
CA ILE A 99 -7.01 -4.11 13.94
C ILE A 99 -8.00 -5.25 14.18
N THR A 100 -8.16 -5.71 15.42
CA THR A 100 -9.09 -6.79 15.80
C THR A 100 -10.51 -6.45 15.38
N LYS A 101 -10.95 -5.22 15.65
CA LYS A 101 -12.32 -4.74 15.34
C LYS A 101 -12.55 -4.40 13.86
N SER A 102 -11.49 -4.34 13.05
CA SER A 102 -11.63 -3.94 11.64
C SER A 102 -12.53 -4.91 10.86
N LYS A 103 -13.54 -4.38 10.16
CA LYS A 103 -14.50 -5.15 9.36
C LYS A 103 -13.92 -5.69 8.05
N PHE A 104 -12.84 -5.08 7.56
CA PHE A 104 -12.14 -5.49 6.35
C PHE A 104 -10.62 -5.40 6.53
N ILE A 105 -9.89 -6.08 5.65
CA ILE A 105 -8.45 -5.96 5.48
C ILE A 105 -8.17 -4.87 4.44
N ILE A 106 -7.29 -3.93 4.79
CA ILE A 106 -6.53 -3.17 3.81
C ILE A 106 -5.13 -3.77 3.82
N ASP A 107 -4.72 -4.37 2.71
CA ASP A 107 -3.38 -4.92 2.60
C ASP A 107 -2.45 -3.91 1.96
N LYS A 108 -1.65 -3.24 2.78
CA LYS A 108 -0.65 -2.29 2.30
C LYS A 108 0.73 -2.93 2.32
N THR A 109 1.28 -3.27 1.15
CA THR A 109 2.67 -3.73 1.00
C THR A 109 3.30 -3.06 -0.23
N PRO A 110 4.30 -2.18 -0.07
CA PRO A 110 4.96 -1.49 -1.18
C PRO A 110 5.55 -2.44 -2.22
N GLU A 111 6.14 -3.55 -1.77
CA GLU A 111 6.87 -4.49 -2.62
C GLU A 111 5.99 -5.19 -3.67
N TYR A 112 4.67 -5.28 -3.45
CA TYR A 112 3.73 -5.84 -4.42
C TYR A 112 3.79 -5.17 -5.81
N ILE A 113 4.21 -3.91 -5.90
CA ILE A 113 4.34 -3.22 -7.20
C ILE A 113 5.29 -3.97 -8.13
N ARG A 114 6.37 -4.56 -7.61
CA ARG A 114 7.41 -5.23 -8.42
C ARG A 114 6.99 -6.62 -8.91
N ASN A 115 5.90 -7.16 -8.39
CA ASN A 115 5.35 -8.44 -8.78
C ASN A 115 3.83 -8.32 -9.04
N LEU A 116 3.42 -7.18 -9.60
CA LEU A 116 2.01 -6.81 -9.68
C LEU A 116 1.19 -7.79 -10.52
N GLN A 117 1.80 -8.41 -11.53
CA GLN A 117 1.18 -9.47 -12.33
C GLN A 117 0.71 -10.64 -11.47
N PHE A 118 1.59 -11.14 -10.59
CA PHE A 118 1.28 -12.24 -9.67
C PHE A 118 0.23 -11.82 -8.65
N VAL A 119 0.40 -10.63 -8.06
CA VAL A 119 -0.54 -10.07 -7.08
C VAL A 119 -1.93 -9.96 -7.71
N ARG A 120 -2.04 -9.41 -8.93
CA ARG A 120 -3.32 -9.24 -9.64
C ARG A 120 -3.96 -10.58 -9.97
N LYS A 121 -3.20 -11.55 -10.48
CA LYS A 121 -3.68 -12.91 -10.79
C LYS A 121 -4.34 -13.58 -9.59
N ASN A 122 -3.80 -13.36 -8.39
CA ASN A 122 -4.23 -14.00 -7.16
C ASN A 122 -5.23 -13.19 -6.34
N SER A 123 -5.54 -11.94 -6.72
CA SER A 123 -6.44 -11.05 -5.98
C SER A 123 -7.60 -10.54 -6.83
N LYS A 124 -8.04 -11.31 -7.85
CA LYS A 124 -9.07 -10.89 -8.82
C LYS A 124 -10.21 -10.11 -8.16
N GLU A 125 -10.64 -9.03 -8.79
CA GLU A 125 -11.72 -8.14 -8.34
C GLU A 125 -11.43 -7.27 -7.10
N VAL A 126 -10.33 -7.49 -6.37
CA VAL A 126 -9.91 -6.58 -5.30
C VAL A 126 -9.31 -5.31 -5.92
N PRO A 127 -9.78 -4.10 -5.57
CA PRO A 127 -9.14 -2.86 -5.98
C PRO A 127 -7.68 -2.82 -5.52
N ILE A 128 -6.75 -2.63 -6.45
CA ILE A 128 -5.34 -2.37 -6.16
C ILE A 128 -5.09 -0.88 -6.39
N LEU A 129 -4.73 -0.17 -5.32
CA LEU A 129 -4.44 1.26 -5.35
C LEU A 129 -2.92 1.47 -5.30
N ILE A 130 -2.37 2.07 -6.35
CA ILE A 130 -0.94 2.30 -6.53
C ILE A 130 -0.64 3.78 -6.26
N SER A 131 0.25 4.04 -5.31
CA SER A 131 0.76 5.38 -5.00
C SER A 131 2.15 5.54 -5.63
N ILE A 132 2.33 6.56 -6.48
CA ILE A 132 3.59 6.75 -7.21
C ILE A 132 4.03 8.22 -7.23
N LYS A 133 5.33 8.45 -7.30
CA LYS A 133 5.99 9.75 -7.51
C LYS A 133 6.74 9.70 -8.83
N TYR A 134 6.94 10.87 -9.44
CA TYR A 134 7.91 11.04 -10.52
C TYR A 134 9.32 10.65 -10.07
N LEU A 135 10.17 10.24 -11.03
CA LEU A 135 11.41 9.53 -10.71
C LEU A 135 12.37 10.37 -9.85
N LYS A 136 12.45 11.69 -10.12
CA LYS A 136 13.28 12.61 -9.35
C LYS A 136 12.84 12.72 -7.88
N ASP A 137 11.54 12.82 -7.63
CA ASP A 137 11.00 12.89 -6.27
C ASP A 137 11.17 11.56 -5.51
N TYR A 138 11.08 10.44 -6.23
CA TYR A 138 11.37 9.12 -5.70
C TYR A 138 12.85 8.99 -5.33
N TYR A 139 13.76 9.42 -6.21
CA TYR A 139 15.21 9.46 -5.97
C TYR A 139 15.56 10.29 -4.73
N ILE A 140 15.03 11.52 -4.62
CA ILE A 140 15.24 12.36 -3.44
C ILE A 140 14.78 11.64 -2.17
N SER A 141 13.65 10.93 -2.23
CA SER A 141 13.10 10.24 -1.07
C SER A 141 13.92 9.02 -0.63
N MET A 142 14.56 8.31 -1.57
CA MET A 142 15.31 7.07 -1.34
C MET A 142 16.81 7.31 -1.17
N CYS A 143 17.46 7.92 -2.15
CA CYS A 143 18.91 8.09 -2.16
C CYS A 143 19.32 9.24 -1.26
N VAL A 144 18.70 10.41 -1.40
CA VAL A 144 19.12 11.61 -0.65
C VAL A 144 18.69 11.53 0.83
N LYS A 145 17.42 11.23 1.10
CA LYS A 145 16.89 11.25 2.49
C LYS A 145 17.15 9.98 3.29
N ARG A 146 17.47 8.86 2.64
CA ARG A 146 17.66 7.55 3.29
C ARG A 146 18.99 6.90 2.98
N ASN A 147 19.84 7.57 2.21
CA ASN A 147 21.16 7.06 1.84
C ASN A 147 21.07 5.67 1.19
N THR A 148 20.01 5.44 0.41
CA THR A 148 19.89 4.20 -0.38
C THR A 148 20.94 4.22 -1.48
N ASP A 149 21.68 3.11 -1.60
CA ASP A 149 22.65 2.91 -2.68
C ASP A 149 22.01 3.13 -4.06
N ILE A 150 22.76 3.78 -4.96
CA ILE A 150 22.24 4.15 -6.29
C ILE A 150 21.98 2.93 -7.17
N ASN A 151 22.82 1.90 -7.11
CA ASN A 151 22.64 0.69 -7.90
C ASN A 151 21.42 -0.07 -7.42
N LYS A 152 21.24 -0.14 -6.09
CA LYS A 152 20.00 -0.68 -5.51
C LYS A 152 18.80 0.14 -5.97
N PHE A 153 18.84 1.47 -5.93
CA PHE A 153 17.74 2.31 -6.39
C PHE A 153 17.42 2.09 -7.88
N GLU A 154 18.45 1.89 -8.71
CA GLU A 154 18.33 1.53 -10.11
C GLU A 154 17.57 0.23 -10.34
N GLU A 155 17.94 -0.84 -9.66
CA GLU A 155 17.18 -2.09 -9.71
C GLU A 155 15.71 -1.90 -9.32
N LEU A 156 15.42 -1.03 -8.33
CA LEU A 156 14.05 -0.78 -7.90
C LEU A 156 13.25 -0.01 -8.94
N TYR A 157 13.79 1.07 -9.53
CA TYR A 157 13.02 1.86 -10.50
C TYR A 157 12.87 1.14 -11.84
N LEU A 158 13.85 0.32 -12.27
CA LEU A 158 13.75 -0.45 -13.50
C LEU A 158 12.59 -1.47 -13.42
N LYS A 159 12.45 -2.18 -12.30
CA LYS A 159 11.29 -3.07 -12.05
C LYS A 159 9.95 -2.31 -12.02
N ASN A 160 9.97 -1.06 -11.55
CA ASN A 160 8.78 -0.22 -11.60
C ASN A 160 8.43 0.16 -13.06
N ILE A 161 9.42 0.45 -13.91
CA ILE A 161 9.20 0.69 -15.35
C ILE A 161 8.53 -0.53 -15.99
N GLU A 162 9.07 -1.73 -15.78
CA GLU A 162 8.49 -2.98 -16.30
C GLU A 162 7.03 -3.16 -15.87
N THR A 163 6.73 -2.83 -14.61
CA THR A 163 5.37 -2.89 -14.08
C THR A 163 4.45 -1.89 -14.77
N LEU A 164 4.89 -0.64 -14.93
CA LEU A 164 4.11 0.41 -15.60
C LEU A 164 3.86 0.05 -17.08
N GLU A 165 4.87 -0.45 -17.78
CA GLU A 165 4.73 -0.94 -19.16
C GLU A 165 3.71 -2.08 -19.24
N TRP A 166 3.72 -3.01 -18.29
CA TRP A 166 2.72 -4.07 -18.21
C TRP A 166 1.30 -3.53 -17.99
N ILE A 167 1.10 -2.58 -17.06
CA ILE A 167 -0.21 -1.95 -16.83
C ILE A 167 -0.69 -1.27 -18.13
N LYS A 168 0.19 -0.53 -18.81
CA LYS A 168 -0.14 0.17 -20.07
C LYS A 168 -0.56 -0.81 -21.16
N LYS A 169 0.15 -1.92 -21.28
CA LYS A 169 -0.09 -2.94 -22.31
C LYS A 169 -1.35 -3.75 -22.04
N GLU A 170 -1.48 -4.32 -20.85
CA GLU A 170 -2.53 -5.30 -20.54
C GLU A 170 -3.83 -4.66 -20.01
N LYS A 171 -3.78 -3.40 -19.57
CA LYS A 171 -4.92 -2.63 -19.04
C LYS A 171 -5.76 -3.45 -18.03
N PRO A 172 -5.13 -4.00 -16.97
CA PRO A 172 -5.83 -4.86 -16.02
C PRO A 172 -6.91 -4.10 -15.26
N LYS A 173 -8.11 -4.71 -15.13
CA LYS A 173 -9.22 -4.13 -14.37
C LYS A 173 -8.89 -3.99 -12.88
N HIS A 174 -9.50 -3.00 -12.24
CA HIS A 174 -9.41 -2.70 -10.81
C HIS A 174 -7.98 -2.43 -10.32
N ILE A 175 -7.10 -1.95 -11.19
CA ILE A 175 -5.82 -1.34 -10.80
C ILE A 175 -5.97 0.15 -11.01
N TYR A 176 -5.68 0.93 -9.97
CA TYR A 176 -5.80 2.39 -9.97
C TYR A 176 -4.47 3.00 -9.58
N LEU A 177 -3.86 3.75 -10.50
CA LEU A 177 -2.59 4.43 -10.28
C LEU A 177 -2.83 5.92 -10.00
N PHE A 178 -2.20 6.42 -8.94
CA PHE A 178 -2.31 7.81 -8.51
C PHE A 178 -0.95 8.41 -8.20
N LEU A 179 -0.73 9.62 -8.70
CA LEU A 179 0.36 10.47 -8.24
C LEU A 179 0.18 10.81 -6.76
N TYR A 180 1.26 10.74 -5.99
CA TYR A 180 1.28 11.12 -4.57
C TYR A 180 0.74 12.53 -4.33
N ASN A 181 1.07 13.47 -5.22
CA ASN A 181 0.60 14.85 -5.13
C ASN A 181 -0.92 14.97 -5.31
N ASP A 182 -1.57 14.02 -5.98
CA ASP A 182 -3.03 13.95 -6.05
C ASP A 182 -3.63 13.32 -4.80
N ILE A 183 -2.96 12.33 -4.21
CA ILE A 183 -3.42 11.62 -3.00
C ILE A 183 -3.52 12.57 -1.80
N ILE A 184 -2.59 13.51 -1.67
CA ILE A 184 -2.55 14.46 -0.54
C ILE A 184 -3.58 15.60 -0.67
N LYS A 185 -4.28 15.71 -1.80
CA LYS A 185 -5.34 16.71 -1.97
C LYS A 185 -6.56 16.34 -1.13
N GLN A 186 -7.20 17.33 -0.52
CA GLN A 186 -8.40 17.12 0.31
C GLN A 186 -9.54 16.42 -0.44
N SER A 187 -9.66 16.66 -1.76
CA SER A 187 -10.70 16.06 -2.59
C SER A 187 -10.47 14.57 -2.91
N PHE A 188 -9.29 14.01 -2.64
CA PHE A 188 -8.95 12.64 -3.02
C PHE A 188 -9.84 11.59 -2.35
N GLY A 189 -10.37 11.87 -1.16
CA GLY A 189 -11.32 11.00 -0.46
C GLY A 189 -12.54 10.62 -1.31
N ASN A 190 -13.04 11.53 -2.16
CA ASN A 190 -14.17 11.25 -3.05
C ASN A 190 -13.82 10.22 -4.14
N LYS A 191 -12.59 10.21 -4.63
CA LYS A 191 -12.12 9.19 -5.59
C LYS A 191 -12.12 7.80 -4.93
N LEU A 192 -11.64 7.71 -3.69
CA LEU A 192 -11.65 6.47 -2.91
C LEU A 192 -13.08 5.97 -2.66
N LYS A 193 -14.04 6.86 -2.38
CA LYS A 193 -15.44 6.47 -2.24
C LYS A 193 -15.98 5.78 -3.48
N ASN A 194 -15.76 6.37 -4.65
CA ASN A 194 -16.27 5.82 -5.90
C ASN A 194 -15.73 4.41 -6.15
N ILE A 195 -14.43 4.19 -5.93
CA ILE A 195 -13.78 2.89 -6.14
C ILE A 195 -14.30 1.82 -5.17
N LEU A 196 -14.62 2.19 -3.94
CA LEU A 196 -14.98 1.24 -2.87
C LEU A 196 -16.49 1.10 -2.65
N SER A 197 -17.30 1.93 -3.30
CA SER A 197 -18.76 2.00 -3.14
C SER A 197 -19.48 0.68 -3.39
N SER A 198 -18.91 -0.21 -4.21
CA SER A 198 -19.46 -1.55 -4.47
C SER A 198 -19.30 -2.53 -3.30
N LYS A 199 -18.41 -2.25 -2.34
CA LYS A 199 -18.11 -3.13 -1.20
C LYS A 199 -18.57 -2.58 0.14
N ILE A 200 -18.70 -1.27 0.28
CA ILE A 200 -19.04 -0.62 1.54
C ILE A 200 -19.78 0.70 1.27
N ASP A 201 -20.81 0.99 2.08
CA ASP A 201 -21.51 2.28 2.03
C ASP A 201 -20.63 3.39 2.62
N LEU A 202 -20.34 4.40 1.79
CA LEU A 202 -19.48 5.54 2.13
C LEU A 202 -20.20 6.88 1.95
N THR A 203 -21.52 6.88 1.78
CA THR A 203 -22.32 8.08 1.49
C THR A 203 -22.01 9.20 2.49
N ASN A 204 -22.07 8.89 3.79
CA ASN A 204 -21.88 9.85 4.88
C ASN A 204 -20.48 9.82 5.50
N VAL A 205 -19.50 9.14 4.88
CA VAL A 205 -18.14 9.00 5.43
C VAL A 205 -17.25 10.12 4.91
N ASN A 206 -16.60 10.89 5.77
CA ASN A 206 -15.56 11.82 5.32
C ASN A 206 -14.17 11.15 5.39
N ILE A 207 -13.63 10.75 4.25
CA ILE A 207 -12.31 10.11 4.15
C ILE A 207 -11.23 11.20 4.19
N SER A 208 -10.54 11.31 5.33
CA SER A 208 -9.49 12.33 5.53
C SER A 208 -8.45 11.88 6.55
N TYR A 209 -7.24 12.43 6.43
CA TYR A 209 -6.15 12.13 7.36
C TYR A 209 -6.46 12.59 8.80
N GLU A 210 -7.16 13.71 8.96
CA GLU A 210 -7.59 14.19 10.27
C GLU A 210 -8.55 13.23 10.96
N ASN A 211 -9.46 12.59 10.20
CA ASN A 211 -10.33 11.56 10.76
C ASN A 211 -9.57 10.27 11.11
N PHE A 212 -8.51 9.93 10.38
CA PHE A 212 -7.61 8.85 10.80
C PHE A 212 -6.92 9.19 12.13
N LYS A 213 -6.33 10.39 12.27
CA LYS A 213 -5.67 10.82 13.51
C LYS A 213 -6.60 10.71 14.72
N LYS A 214 -7.87 11.11 14.57
CA LYS A 214 -8.87 11.00 15.65
C LYS A 214 -9.05 9.58 16.20
N LYS A 215 -8.77 8.53 15.42
CA LYS A 215 -8.88 7.12 15.87
C LYS A 215 -7.76 6.69 16.81
N ILE A 216 -6.58 7.30 16.67
CA ILE A 216 -5.35 6.90 17.37
C ILE A 216 -4.95 7.87 18.49
N LEU A 217 -5.76 8.90 18.77
CA LEU A 217 -5.47 9.91 19.79
C LEU A 217 -5.51 9.32 21.20
N ILE A 218 -4.38 8.74 21.60
CA ILE A 218 -3.84 8.74 22.95
C ILE A 218 -2.42 9.33 22.82
N LYS A 219 -2.29 10.60 23.20
CA LYS A 219 -1.08 11.46 23.17
C LYS A 219 -0.58 11.95 21.79
N ASN A 220 -0.17 13.21 21.81
CA ASN A 220 0.36 14.01 20.70
C ASN A 220 1.58 13.33 20.03
N TYR A 221 1.33 12.46 19.05
CA TYR A 221 2.34 12.15 18.04
C TYR A 221 2.25 13.18 16.92
N THR A 222 3.18 14.13 16.91
CA THR A 222 3.49 14.94 15.74
C THR A 222 4.17 14.05 14.70
N TYR A 223 3.37 13.32 13.92
CA TYR A 223 3.85 12.71 12.69
C TYR A 223 4.05 13.81 11.65
N SER A 224 5.30 14.12 11.32
CA SER A 224 5.63 15.06 10.24
C SER A 224 5.51 14.34 8.89
N ASP A 225 4.30 14.28 8.35
CA ASP A 225 4.13 14.00 6.93
C ASP A 225 4.68 15.18 6.12
N TRP A 226 5.50 14.86 5.13
CA TRP A 226 6.10 15.87 4.26
C TRP A 226 5.04 16.34 3.27
N THR A 227 4.42 17.47 3.57
CA THR A 227 3.48 18.16 2.68
C THR A 227 4.18 18.82 1.49
N GLU A 228 5.50 18.99 1.57
CA GLU A 228 6.33 19.58 0.52
C GLU A 228 7.65 18.81 0.38
N THR A 229 7.98 18.38 -0.84
CA THR A 229 9.36 18.00 -1.20
C THR A 229 10.14 19.31 -1.29
N PRO A 230 11.18 19.55 -0.47
CA PRO A 230 12.01 20.73 -0.63
C PRO A 230 12.50 20.80 -2.08
N LYS A 231 12.43 21.99 -2.70
CA LYS A 231 12.96 22.21 -4.04
C LYS A 231 14.48 22.12 -3.98
N TYR A 232 14.98 20.91 -4.01
CA TYR A 232 16.40 20.68 -4.06
C TYR A 232 16.86 20.84 -5.51
N ASN A 233 17.82 21.74 -5.74
CA ASN A 233 18.56 21.78 -6.99
C ASN A 233 19.65 20.69 -6.93
N ILE A 234 19.22 19.43 -6.88
CA ILE A 234 20.10 18.26 -6.77
C ILE A 234 20.38 17.73 -8.17
N ASN A 235 21.66 17.49 -8.45
CA ASN A 235 22.06 16.70 -9.59
C ASN A 235 21.59 15.26 -9.38
N VAL A 236 20.69 14.79 -10.24
CA VAL A 236 20.16 13.41 -10.17
C VAL A 236 21.02 12.56 -11.09
N PRO A 237 21.79 11.59 -10.58
CA PRO A 237 22.69 10.75 -11.37
C PRO A 237 21.91 9.64 -12.09
N ILE A 238 20.86 10.02 -12.82
CA ILE A 238 20.01 9.12 -13.59
C ILE A 238 19.88 9.74 -14.97
N ASP A 239 19.96 8.90 -16.01
CA ASP A 239 19.79 9.33 -17.39
C ASP A 239 18.45 10.07 -17.59
N ASN A 240 18.51 11.23 -18.26
CA ASN A 240 17.32 12.02 -18.59
C ASN A 240 16.33 11.24 -19.47
N GLU A 241 16.80 10.33 -20.33
CA GLU A 241 15.93 9.47 -21.13
C GLU A 241 15.14 8.50 -20.26
N ILE A 242 15.77 7.95 -19.21
CA ILE A 242 15.11 7.07 -18.24
C ILE A 242 14.10 7.83 -17.39
N ILE A 243 14.46 9.03 -16.92
CA ILE A 243 13.53 9.92 -16.21
C ILE A 243 12.31 10.21 -17.09
N LYS A 244 12.55 10.62 -18.34
CA LYS A 244 11.48 10.93 -19.30
C LYS A 244 10.60 9.71 -19.55
N LYS A 245 11.19 8.51 -19.73
CA LYS A 245 10.47 7.26 -19.94
C LYS A 245 9.53 6.95 -18.76
N TYR A 246 10.06 6.98 -17.54
CA TYR A 246 9.31 6.68 -16.33
C TYR A 246 8.17 7.68 -16.11
N ASP A 247 8.45 8.97 -16.22
CA ASP A 247 7.47 10.03 -15.99
C ASP A 247 6.37 10.01 -17.09
N THR A 248 6.73 9.74 -18.35
CA THR A 248 5.75 9.57 -19.44
C THR A 248 4.80 8.40 -19.18
N LEU A 249 5.31 7.26 -18.72
CA LEU A 249 4.47 6.12 -18.37
C LEU A 249 3.48 6.47 -17.26
N ILE A 250 3.91 7.24 -16.26
CA ILE A 250 3.01 7.72 -15.21
C ILE A 250 1.92 8.61 -15.79
N ASP A 251 2.27 9.60 -16.60
CA ASP A 251 1.33 10.57 -17.17
C ASP A 251 0.27 9.89 -18.06
N GLU A 252 0.69 8.92 -18.87
CA GLU A 252 -0.21 8.14 -19.74
C GLU A 252 -1.13 7.19 -18.93
N LEU A 253 -0.68 6.72 -17.77
CA LEU A 253 -1.44 5.84 -16.89
C LEU A 253 -2.27 6.58 -15.84
N ASN A 254 -2.02 7.88 -15.65
CA ASN A 254 -2.68 8.66 -14.63
C ASN A 254 -4.18 8.66 -14.95
N TYR A 255 -4.97 8.01 -14.08
CA TYR A 255 -6.42 7.78 -14.18
C TYR A 255 -6.95 6.56 -14.96
N VAL A 256 -6.16 5.51 -15.15
CA VAL A 256 -6.68 4.26 -15.76
C VAL A 256 -7.48 3.43 -14.73
N PHE A 257 -8.71 2.93 -14.93
CA PHE A 257 -10.00 3.48 -15.43
C PHE A 257 -11.14 2.68 -14.74
N PRO A 258 -12.26 3.30 -14.30
CA PRO A 258 -13.54 2.63 -14.15
C PRO A 258 -14.28 2.61 -15.50
N GLU A 259 -14.33 1.43 -16.13
CA GLU A 259 -15.46 1.02 -16.97
C GLU A 259 -16.07 -0.25 -16.37
#